data_AF-A0A202DDB7-F1
#
_entry.id   AF-A0A202DDB7-F1
#
_cell.length_a   1.000
_cell.length_b   1.000
_cell.length_c   1.000
_cell.angle_alpha   90.00
_cell.angle_beta   90.00
_cell.angle_gamma   90.00
#
_symmetry.space_group_name_H-M   'P 1'
#
loop_
_entity.id
_entity.type
_entity.pdbx_description
1 polymer ?
#
loop_
_entity_poly.entity_id
_entity_poly.type
_entity_poly.pdbx_seq_one_letter_code
_entity_poly.pdbx_strand_id
1 'polypeptide(L)'
;MIWKKSDIKYARKINLVIILKKLGYSLRKLDNDNYLVDKFASVIVKENYWFCKTTKKAGNAIDFFVKFERKTFMEAMDILLK
;
A
#
# COMPACT_ATOMS: atom_id res chain seq x y z
N MET A 1 -19.00 6.47 7.43
CA MET A 1 -18.34 6.05 8.69
C MET A 1 -17.22 7.04 8.99
N ILE A 2 -17.03 7.47 10.24
CA ILE A 2 -15.93 8.37 10.61
C ILE A 2 -14.89 7.54 11.37
N TRP A 3 -13.70 7.38 10.80
CA TRP A 3 -12.60 6.64 11.42
C TRP A 3 -11.95 7.46 12.53
N LYS A 4 -11.67 6.83 13.67
CA LYS A 4 -10.93 7.47 14.76
C LYS A 4 -9.46 7.66 14.35
N LYS A 5 -8.77 8.59 15.02
CA LYS A 5 -7.33 8.80 14.81
C LYS A 5 -6.51 7.52 15.04
N SER A 6 -6.94 6.65 15.96
CA SER A 6 -6.35 5.33 16.20
C SER A 6 -6.44 4.42 14.99
N ASP A 7 -7.60 4.40 14.34
CA ASP A 7 -7.88 3.51 13.20
C ASP A 7 -7.01 3.92 12.00
N ILE A 8 -6.87 5.23 11.78
CA ILE A 8 -6.00 5.78 10.74
C ILE A 8 -4.53 5.44 11.04
N LYS A 9 -4.07 5.58 12.29
CA LYS A 9 -2.71 5.21 12.68
C LYS A 9 -2.45 3.71 12.48
N TYR A 10 -3.44 2.87 12.78
CA TYR A 10 -3.36 1.43 12.57
C TYR A 10 -3.31 1.08 11.08
N ALA A 11 -4.21 1.64 10.26
CA ALA A 11 -4.25 1.40 8.81
C ALA A 11 -2.93 1.74 8.11
N ARG A 12 -2.23 2.81 8.53
CA ARG A 12 -0.88 3.15 8.01
C ARG A 12 0.18 2.08 8.26
N LYS A 13 -0.01 1.23 9.27
CA LYS A 13 0.94 0.19 9.70
C LYS A 13 0.59 -1.20 9.17
N ILE A 14 -0.54 -1.35 8.48
CA ILE A 14 -0.94 -2.64 7.93
C ILE A 14 0.06 -3.06 6.85
N ASN A 15 0.47 -4.33 6.90
CA ASN A 15 1.42 -4.90 5.97
C ASN A 15 0.84 -4.90 4.55
N LEU A 16 1.27 -3.93 3.76
CA LEU A 16 0.84 -3.68 2.40
C LEU A 16 1.17 -4.87 1.49
N VAL A 17 2.32 -5.54 1.69
CA VAL A 17 2.67 -6.76 0.93
C VAL A 17 1.61 -7.84 1.09
N ILE A 18 1.16 -8.09 2.33
CA ILE A 18 0.12 -9.09 2.62
C ILE A 18 -1.21 -8.68 1.99
N ILE A 19 -1.61 -7.42 2.14
CA ILE A 19 -2.88 -6.92 1.57
C ILE A 19 -2.88 -7.03 0.05
N LEU A 20 -1.80 -6.60 -0.63
CA LEU A 20 -1.71 -6.67 -2.09
C LEU A 20 -1.76 -8.13 -2.59
N LYS A 21 -1.09 -9.07 -1.90
CA LYS A 21 -1.22 -10.50 -2.22
C LYS A 21 -2.67 -11.00 -2.07
N LYS A 22 -3.34 -10.65 -0.96
CA LYS A 22 -4.76 -11.02 -0.73
C LYS A 22 -5.69 -10.46 -1.81
N LEU A 23 -5.40 -9.25 -2.30
CA LEU A 23 -6.15 -8.60 -3.37
C LEU A 23 -5.76 -9.09 -4.78
N GLY A 24 -4.90 -10.12 -4.90
CA GLY A 24 -4.55 -10.75 -6.17
C GLY A 24 -3.49 -10.00 -6.99
N TYR A 25 -2.71 -9.10 -6.38
CA TYR A 25 -1.63 -8.43 -7.10
C TYR A 25 -0.47 -9.39 -7.33
N SER A 26 0.10 -9.34 -8.55
CA SER A 26 1.38 -9.97 -8.84
C SER A 26 2.52 -9.14 -8.24
N LEU A 27 3.24 -9.75 -7.31
CA LEU A 27 4.39 -9.16 -6.61
C LEU A 27 5.64 -9.98 -6.91
N ARG A 28 6.62 -9.35 -7.55
CA ARG A 28 7.91 -9.97 -7.83
C ARG A 28 8.87 -9.71 -6.68
N LYS A 29 9.37 -10.76 -6.04
CA LYS A 29 10.34 -10.64 -4.95
C LYS A 29 11.66 -10.05 -5.47
N LEU A 30 12.23 -9.14 -4.68
CA LEU A 30 13.56 -8.56 -4.81
C LEU A 30 14.34 -8.83 -3.51
N ASP A 31 15.54 -8.27 -3.39
CA ASP A 31 16.37 -8.40 -2.18
C ASP A 31 15.76 -7.67 -0.97
N ASN A 32 16.15 -8.09 0.24
CA ASN A 32 15.80 -7.45 1.51
C ASN A 32 14.29 -7.29 1.76
N ASP A 33 13.51 -8.29 1.33
CA ASP A 33 12.04 -8.35 1.43
C ASP A 33 11.32 -7.20 0.73
N ASN A 34 11.95 -6.64 -0.29
CA ASN A 34 11.29 -5.74 -1.24
C ASN A 34 10.53 -6.55 -2.29
N TYR A 35 9.42 -6.00 -2.76
CA TYR A 35 8.65 -6.59 -3.85
C TYR A 35 8.32 -5.51 -4.88
N LEU A 36 8.55 -5.80 -6.15
CA LEU A 36 8.05 -4.96 -7.25
C LEU A 36 6.57 -5.30 -7.49
N VAL A 37 5.72 -4.27 -7.57
CA VAL A 37 4.31 -4.44 -7.95
C VAL A 37 4.22 -4.47 -9.47
N ASP A 38 3.93 -5.61 -10.09
CA ASP A 38 4.01 -5.73 -11.55
C ASP A 38 3.06 -4.76 -12.29
N LYS A 39 1.85 -4.53 -11.73
CA LYS A 39 0.88 -3.54 -12.23
C LYS A 39 1.46 -2.13 -12.31
N PHE A 40 2.42 -1.81 -11.43
CA PHE A 40 3.06 -0.52 -11.33
C PHE A 40 4.58 -0.70 -11.37
N ALA A 41 5.15 -0.90 -12.56
CA ALA A 41 6.55 -1.29 -12.79
C ALA A 41 7.66 -0.41 -12.13
N SER A 42 7.30 0.72 -11.52
CA SER A 42 8.22 1.59 -10.76
C SER A 42 8.01 1.57 -9.24
N VAL A 43 7.02 0.82 -8.74
CA VAL A 43 6.62 0.80 -7.33
C VAL A 43 7.13 -0.44 -6.64
N ILE A 44 7.94 -0.22 -5.61
CA ILE A 44 8.46 -1.24 -4.72
C ILE A 44 7.70 -1.13 -3.40
N VAL A 45 7.29 -2.26 -2.85
CA VAL A 45 6.65 -2.37 -1.54
C VAL A 45 7.50 -3.21 -0.59
N LYS A 46 7.53 -2.81 0.67
CA LYS A 46 8.17 -3.54 1.78
C LYS A 46 7.35 -3.30 3.03
N GLU A 47 6.90 -4.38 3.66
CA GLU A 47 6.00 -4.33 4.83
C GLU A 47 4.79 -3.41 4.56
N ASN A 48 4.63 -2.32 5.32
CA ASN A 48 3.54 -1.35 5.22
C ASN A 48 3.88 -0.11 4.37
N TYR A 49 5.00 -0.13 3.66
CA TYR A 49 5.58 1.03 2.98
C TYR A 49 5.76 0.78 1.49
N TRP A 50 5.68 1.84 0.69
CA TRP A 50 6.01 1.82 -0.73
C TRP A 50 6.97 2.95 -1.11
N PHE A 51 7.76 2.68 -2.15
CA PHE A 51 8.65 3.64 -2.81
C PHE A 51 8.46 3.57 -4.33
N CYS A 52 8.33 4.74 -4.97
CA CYS A 52 8.22 4.85 -6.41
C CYS A 52 9.53 5.36 -7.02
N LYS A 53 10.25 4.48 -7.72
CA LYS A 53 11.58 4.74 -8.27
C LYS A 53 11.65 5.94 -9.22
N THR A 54 10.60 6.17 -9.99
CA THR A 54 10.53 7.26 -10.99
C THR A 54 10.28 8.61 -10.33
N THR A 55 9.31 8.68 -9.40
CA THR A 55 8.96 9.95 -8.74
C THR A 55 9.79 10.25 -7.49
N LYS A 56 10.60 9.31 -7.02
CA LYS A 56 11.33 9.35 -5.74
C LYS A 56 10.44 9.62 -4.52
N LYS A 57 9.13 9.39 -4.66
CA LYS A 57 8.16 9.52 -3.58
C LYS A 57 7.95 8.20 -2.86
N ALA A 58 7.49 8.32 -1.64
CA ALA A 58 7.21 7.22 -0.75
C ALA A 58 5.94 7.47 0.07
N GLY A 59 5.41 6.41 0.67
CA GLY A 59 4.23 6.53 1.53
C GLY A 59 3.88 5.22 2.23
N ASN A 60 2.81 5.28 3.02
CA ASN A 60 2.27 4.13 3.75
C ASN A 60 1.17 3.42 2.94
N ALA A 61 0.57 2.38 3.53
CA ALA A 61 -0.48 1.58 2.90
C ALA A 61 -1.71 2.39 2.44
N ILE A 62 -2.15 3.41 3.19
CA ILE A 62 -3.27 4.27 2.76
C ILE A 62 -2.88 5.05 1.50
N ASP A 63 -1.69 5.66 1.52
CA ASP A 63 -1.21 6.49 0.41
C ASP A 63 -1.07 5.67 -0.88
N PHE A 64 -0.78 4.36 -0.77
CA PHE A 64 -0.71 3.47 -1.91
C PHE A 64 -2.04 3.43 -2.67
N PHE A 65 -3.13 3.12 -1.97
CA PHE A 65 -4.46 2.99 -2.58
C PHE A 65 -4.96 4.32 -3.12
N VAL A 66 -4.67 5.42 -2.39
CA VAL A 66 -5.04 6.75 -2.87
C VAL A 66 -4.28 7.12 -4.14
N LYS A 67 -2.97 6.88 -4.18
CA LYS A 67 -2.12 7.35 -5.28
C LYS A 67 -2.17 6.45 -6.51
N PHE A 68 -2.05 5.14 -6.34
CA PHE A 68 -1.87 4.21 -7.46
C PHE A 68 -3.19 3.57 -7.89
N GLU A 69 -4.09 3.30 -6.96
CA GLU A 69 -5.43 2.76 -7.25
C GLU A 69 -6.49 3.86 -7.39
N ARG A 70 -6.10 5.14 -7.25
CA ARG A 70 -6.99 6.32 -7.34
C ARG A 70 -8.21 6.22 -6.44
N LYS A 71 -8.06 5.55 -5.30
CA LYS A 71 -9.12 5.45 -4.28
C LYS A 71 -9.24 6.74 -3.48
N THR A 72 -10.43 7.01 -3.02
CA THR A 72 -10.62 7.99 -1.94
C THR A 72 -9.96 7.49 -0.66
N PHE A 73 -9.68 8.40 0.27
CA PHE A 73 -9.20 8.02 1.60
C PHE A 73 -10.17 7.04 2.29
N MET A 74 -11.48 7.26 2.11
CA MET A 74 -12.52 6.40 2.70
C MET A 74 -12.46 4.97 2.15
N GLU A 75 -12.35 4.82 0.83
CA GLU A 75 -12.20 3.50 0.20
C GLU A 75 -10.89 2.82 0.62
N ALA A 76 -9.79 3.57 0.72
CA ALA A 76 -8.51 3.02 1.18
C ALA A 76 -8.59 2.48 2.62
N MET A 77 -9.25 3.22 3.51
CA MET A 77 -9.52 2.77 4.88
C MET A 77 -10.40 1.53 4.91
N ASP A 78 -11.46 1.50 4.10
CA ASP A 78 -12.37 0.36 3.97
C ASP A 78 -11.63 -0.90 3.49
N ILE A 79 -10.71 -0.78 2.53
CA ILE A 79 -9.90 -1.90 2.04
C ILE A 79 -8.96 -2.43 3.12
N LEU A 80 -8.39 -1.52 3.92
CA LEU A 80 -7.36 -1.85 4.89
C LEU A 80 -7.91 -2.44 6.19
N LEU A 81 -9.13 -2.06 6.58
CA LEU A 81 -9.72 -2.45 7.87
C LEU A 81 -10.82 -3.51 7.78
N LYS A 82 -11.12 -4.02 6.57
CA LYS A 82 -11.99 -5.18 6.35
C LYS A 82 -11.18 -6.46 6.26
#